data_AF-A0A414B028-F1
#
_entry.id   AF-A0A414B028-F1
#
_cell.length_a   1.000
_cell.length_b   1.000
_cell.length_c   1.000
_cell.angle_alpha   90.00
_cell.angle_beta   90.00
_cell.angle_gamma   90.00
#
_symmetry.space_group_name_H-M   'P 1'
#
loop_
_entity.id
_entity.type
_entity.pdbx_description
1 polymer ?
#
loop_
_entity_poly.entity_id
_entity_poly.type
_entity_poly.pdbx_seq_one_letter_code
_entity_poly.pdbx_strand_id
1 'polypeptide(L)'
;MSKRVIKVTLSEKSIDNAIKELKNYKTWLKECTEKFIQALGEEGVQVATVQFQTAVYDGTNDVSVSVESRDTNKVAVVAVGSSVLFIEFGTGVKYPDNHPEAGKNGFTRGGYGYKLGRLEKGWRYTGDPGSNGEVITTGKHAGEVHTYGNPANMSMYETVRELEEKFAEIARRCYT
;
A
#
# COMPACT_ATOMS: atom_id res chain seq x y z
N MET A 1 4.71 -24.86 13.19
CA MET A 1 4.16 -26.01 12.44
C MET A 1 4.89 -27.28 12.87
N SER A 2 4.17 -28.36 13.13
CA SER A 2 4.79 -29.66 13.41
C SER A 2 5.41 -30.24 12.13
N LYS A 3 6.51 -30.99 12.29
CA LYS A 3 7.18 -31.65 11.16
C LYS A 3 6.25 -32.71 10.57
N ARG A 4 5.82 -32.56 9.32
CA ARG A 4 5.13 -33.64 8.58
C ARG A 4 6.16 -34.70 8.19
N VAL A 5 5.93 -35.95 8.61
CA VAL A 5 6.81 -37.10 8.35
C VAL A 5 6.01 -38.17 7.63
N ILE A 6 6.36 -38.44 6.37
CA ILE A 6 5.82 -39.57 5.59
C ILE A 6 6.71 -40.78 5.89
N LYS A 7 6.14 -41.84 6.49
CA LYS A 7 6.86 -43.06 6.82
C LYS A 7 6.72 -44.08 5.69
N VAL A 8 7.81 -44.74 5.33
CA VAL A 8 7.85 -45.73 4.25
C VAL A 8 8.48 -47.02 4.74
N THR A 9 7.87 -48.15 4.41
CA THR A 9 8.44 -49.50 4.54
C THR A 9 8.60 -50.13 3.15
N LEU A 10 9.44 -51.16 3.04
CA LEU A 10 9.70 -51.84 1.77
C LEU A 10 8.56 -52.80 1.40
N SER A 11 7.38 -52.26 1.12
CA SER A 11 6.23 -52.99 0.58
C SER A 11 5.46 -52.13 -0.43
N GLU A 12 4.88 -52.76 -1.45
CA GLU A 12 4.11 -52.08 -2.51
C GLU A 12 3.02 -51.18 -1.91
N LYS A 13 2.23 -51.72 -0.97
CA LYS A 13 1.20 -50.96 -0.24
C LYS A 13 1.76 -49.74 0.51
N SER A 14 2.95 -49.86 1.12
CA SER A 14 3.55 -48.72 1.82
C SER A 14 4.05 -47.65 0.85
N ILE A 15 4.57 -48.03 -0.31
CA ILE A 15 5.01 -47.10 -1.35
C ILE A 15 3.79 -46.36 -1.92
N ASP A 16 2.70 -47.06 -2.23
CA ASP A 16 1.47 -46.45 -2.73
C ASP A 16 0.86 -45.45 -1.74
N ASN A 17 0.84 -45.80 -0.45
CA ASN A 17 0.39 -44.89 0.61
C ASN A 17 1.28 -43.65 0.70
N ALA A 18 2.61 -43.82 0.62
CA ALA A 18 3.54 -42.69 0.65
C ALA A 18 3.35 -41.76 -0.56
N ILE A 19 3.11 -42.31 -1.76
CA ILE A 19 2.78 -41.52 -2.96
C ILE A 19 1.48 -40.73 -2.75
N LYS A 20 0.45 -41.35 -2.16
CA LYS A 20 -0.83 -40.69 -1.86
C LYS A 20 -0.65 -39.57 -0.84
N GLU A 21 0.08 -39.80 0.24
CA GLU A 21 0.40 -38.78 1.24
C GLU A 21 1.17 -37.61 0.65
N LEU A 22 2.15 -37.88 -0.24
CA LEU A 22 2.92 -36.84 -0.92
C LEU A 22 2.04 -35.99 -1.85
N LYS A 23 1.14 -36.63 -2.62
CA LYS A 23 0.17 -35.92 -3.47
C LYS A 23 -0.75 -35.03 -2.64
N ASN A 24 -1.30 -35.56 -1.54
CA ASN A 24 -2.15 -34.78 -0.63
C ASN A 24 -1.40 -33.61 -0.01
N TYR A 25 -0.13 -33.81 0.37
CA TYR A 25 0.69 -32.73 0.92
C TYR A 25 0.96 -31.63 -0.11
N LYS A 26 1.24 -31.99 -1.37
CA LYS A 26 1.41 -31.02 -2.46
C LYS A 26 0.13 -30.20 -2.68
N THR A 27 -1.04 -30.84 -2.65
CA THR A 27 -2.33 -30.13 -2.78
C THR A 27 -2.56 -29.18 -1.61
N TRP A 28 -2.37 -29.65 -0.36
CA TRP A 28 -2.49 -28.82 0.83
C TRP A 28 -1.55 -27.60 0.80
N LEU A 29 -0.28 -27.79 0.38
CA LEU A 29 0.66 -26.68 0.24
C LEU A 29 0.18 -25.62 -0.75
N LYS A 30 -0.40 -26.05 -1.88
CA LYS A 30 -0.94 -25.14 -2.89
C LYS A 30 -2.12 -24.33 -2.31
N GLU A 31 -3.09 -25.01 -1.70
CA GLU A 31 -4.27 -24.36 -1.10
C GLU A 31 -3.90 -23.38 0.02
N CYS A 32 -2.95 -23.74 0.89
CA CYS A 32 -2.48 -22.84 1.94
C CYS A 32 -1.73 -21.64 1.37
N THR A 33 -0.97 -21.82 0.29
CA THR A 33 -0.26 -20.73 -0.38
C THR A 33 -1.23 -19.75 -1.03
N GLU A 34 -2.29 -20.24 -1.69
CA GLU A 34 -3.33 -19.40 -2.26
C GLU A 34 -4.05 -18.58 -1.18
N LYS A 35 -4.45 -19.22 -0.06
CA LYS A 35 -5.04 -18.54 1.09
C LYS A 35 -4.10 -17.49 1.69
N PHE A 36 -2.82 -17.82 1.81
CA PHE A 36 -1.81 -16.93 2.37
C PHE A 36 -1.65 -15.65 1.54
N ILE A 37 -1.58 -15.81 0.22
CA ILE A 37 -1.38 -14.68 -0.70
C ILE A 37 -2.63 -13.80 -0.76
N GLN A 38 -3.82 -14.41 -0.76
CA GLN A 38 -5.07 -13.66 -0.66
C GLN A 38 -5.12 -12.85 0.64
N ALA A 39 -4.81 -13.48 1.78
CA ALA A 39 -4.80 -12.81 3.08
C ALA A 39 -3.77 -11.68 3.15
N LEU A 40 -2.57 -11.85 2.59
CA LEU A 40 -1.58 -10.76 2.48
C LEU A 40 -2.10 -9.57 1.68
N GLY A 41 -2.76 -9.84 0.54
CA GLY A 41 -3.35 -8.80 -0.29
C GLY A 41 -4.48 -8.05 0.42
N GLU A 42 -5.39 -8.78 1.07
CA GLU A 42 -6.51 -8.21 1.82
C GLU A 42 -6.05 -7.34 3.00
N GLU A 43 -5.08 -7.82 3.79
CA GLU A 43 -4.48 -7.03 4.89
C GLU A 43 -3.80 -5.78 4.34
N GLY A 44 -3.08 -5.89 3.23
CA GLY A 44 -2.43 -4.75 2.59
C GLY A 44 -3.41 -3.70 2.09
N VAL A 45 -4.55 -4.13 1.51
CA VAL A 45 -5.63 -3.21 1.12
C VAL A 45 -6.20 -2.50 2.33
N GLN A 46 -6.45 -3.20 3.44
CA GLN A 46 -6.99 -2.59 4.67
C GLN A 46 -6.03 -1.53 5.22
N VAL A 47 -4.76 -1.87 5.37
CA VAL A 47 -3.73 -0.95 5.88
C VAL A 47 -3.61 0.28 4.99
N ALA A 48 -3.38 0.09 3.68
CA ALA A 48 -3.25 1.20 2.74
C ALA A 48 -4.51 2.08 2.71
N THR A 49 -5.71 1.48 2.74
CA THR A 49 -6.97 2.23 2.77
C THR A 49 -7.04 3.15 3.98
N VAL A 50 -6.73 2.67 5.18
CA VAL A 50 -6.73 3.50 6.39
C VAL A 50 -5.67 4.61 6.29
N GLN A 51 -4.48 4.29 5.80
CA GLN A 51 -3.41 5.29 5.66
C GLN A 51 -3.79 6.39 4.66
N PHE A 52 -4.40 6.06 3.51
CA PHE A 52 -4.89 7.07 2.58
C PHE A 52 -6.07 7.86 3.14
N GLN A 53 -7.00 7.22 3.85
CA GLN A 53 -8.16 7.92 4.44
C GLN A 53 -7.77 8.92 5.54
N THR A 54 -6.70 8.64 6.28
CA THR A 54 -6.21 9.49 7.37
C THR A 54 -5.11 10.44 6.94
N ALA A 55 -4.73 10.41 5.66
CA ALA A 55 -3.67 11.23 5.11
C ALA A 55 -4.00 12.73 5.19
N VAL A 56 -2.99 13.51 5.53
CA VAL A 56 -3.03 14.97 5.43
C VAL A 56 -2.92 15.35 3.96
N TYR A 57 -3.95 15.99 3.42
CA TYR A 57 -3.99 16.41 2.03
C TYR A 57 -4.86 17.64 1.84
N ASP A 58 -4.32 18.65 1.14
CA ASP A 58 -5.03 19.87 0.79
C ASP A 58 -5.62 19.67 -0.61
N GLY A 59 -6.89 19.26 -0.65
CA GLY A 59 -7.59 18.87 -1.87
C GLY A 59 -8.54 17.70 -1.62
N THR A 60 -9.23 17.29 -2.67
CA THR A 60 -10.11 16.12 -2.61
C THR A 60 -9.30 14.84 -2.73
N ASN A 61 -9.36 13.99 -1.70
CA ASN A 61 -8.78 12.65 -1.74
C ASN A 61 -9.72 11.71 -2.50
N ASP A 62 -9.29 11.32 -3.70
CA ASP A 62 -9.99 10.42 -4.62
C ASP A 62 -9.36 9.01 -4.66
N VAL A 63 -8.50 8.69 -3.69
CA VAL A 63 -7.78 7.41 -3.69
C VAL A 63 -8.72 6.26 -3.35
N SER A 64 -8.62 5.22 -4.16
CA SER A 64 -9.21 3.90 -3.92
C SER A 64 -8.10 2.86 -3.89
N VAL A 65 -8.20 1.88 -3.00
CA VAL A 65 -7.22 0.80 -2.88
C VAL A 65 -7.89 -0.54 -3.17
N SER A 66 -7.23 -1.38 -3.96
CA SER A 66 -7.72 -2.71 -4.33
C SER A 66 -6.58 -3.73 -4.38
N VAL A 67 -6.95 -5.00 -4.42
CA VAL A 67 -6.03 -6.10 -4.69
C VAL A 67 -6.21 -6.56 -6.14
N GLU A 68 -5.09 -6.72 -6.85
CA GLU A 68 -5.06 -7.23 -8.21
C GLU A 68 -4.21 -8.51 -8.27
N SER A 69 -4.77 -9.60 -8.79
CA SER A 69 -3.99 -10.78 -9.15
C SER A 69 -3.16 -10.48 -10.40
N ARG A 70 -1.84 -10.66 -10.30
CA ARG A 70 -0.89 -10.40 -11.40
C ARG A 70 -0.39 -11.67 -12.06
N ASP A 71 -0.29 -12.76 -11.31
CA ASP A 71 0.13 -14.09 -11.79
C ASP A 71 -0.20 -15.16 -10.73
N THR A 72 0.13 -16.40 -11.02
CA THR A 72 0.19 -17.51 -10.07
C THR A 72 1.03 -17.11 -8.87
N ASN A 73 0.43 -17.20 -7.68
CA ASN A 73 1.06 -16.81 -6.43
C ASN A 73 1.60 -15.36 -6.40
N LYS A 74 0.94 -14.44 -7.12
CA LYS A 74 1.34 -13.04 -7.15
C LYS A 74 0.12 -12.12 -7.14
N VAL A 75 0.00 -11.33 -6.08
CA VAL A 75 -0.98 -10.25 -5.96
C VAL A 75 -0.26 -8.92 -5.79
N ALA A 76 -0.95 -7.83 -6.15
CA ALA A 76 -0.50 -6.46 -5.93
C ALA A 76 -1.59 -5.71 -5.17
N VAL A 77 -1.19 -4.93 -4.17
CA VAL A 77 -2.03 -3.90 -3.57
C VAL A 77 -1.84 -2.63 -4.40
N VAL A 78 -2.93 -2.11 -4.97
CA VAL A 78 -2.89 -1.02 -5.94
C VAL A 78 -3.74 0.12 -5.43
N ALA A 79 -3.14 1.31 -5.29
CA ALA A 79 -3.84 2.55 -5.04
C ALA A 79 -4.06 3.30 -6.37
N VAL A 80 -5.29 3.71 -6.64
CA VAL A 80 -5.71 4.42 -7.86
C VAL A 80 -6.45 5.70 -7.47
N GLY A 81 -6.02 6.81 -8.07
CA GLY A 81 -6.60 8.14 -7.87
C GLY A 81 -5.63 9.21 -8.39
N SER A 82 -6.15 10.40 -8.68
CA SER A 82 -5.33 11.55 -9.09
C SER A 82 -4.47 12.10 -7.94
N SER A 83 -4.93 11.92 -6.70
CA SER A 83 -4.25 12.38 -5.48
C SER A 83 -3.17 11.43 -4.95
N VAL A 84 -3.09 10.18 -5.43
CA VAL A 84 -2.20 9.11 -4.89
C VAL A 84 -0.77 9.59 -4.70
N LEU A 85 -0.14 10.10 -5.75
CA LEU A 85 1.27 10.48 -5.72
C LEU A 85 1.52 11.75 -4.89
N PHE A 86 0.55 12.65 -4.84
CA PHE A 86 0.63 13.86 -4.02
C PHE A 86 0.51 13.53 -2.52
N ILE A 87 -0.30 12.51 -2.18
CA ILE A 87 -0.45 12.02 -0.80
C ILE A 87 0.79 11.21 -0.38
N GLU A 88 1.22 10.26 -1.22
CA GLU A 88 2.34 9.37 -0.95
C GLU A 88 3.63 10.15 -0.70
N PHE A 89 4.09 10.88 -1.72
CA PHE A 89 5.38 11.57 -1.71
C PHE A 89 5.30 12.99 -1.13
N GLY A 90 4.09 13.48 -0.87
CA GLY A 90 3.82 14.81 -0.35
C GLY A 90 4.09 15.94 -1.35
N THR A 91 3.59 17.15 -1.05
CA THR A 91 3.76 18.34 -1.89
C THR A 91 4.30 19.53 -1.11
N GLY A 92 4.84 20.52 -1.83
CA GLY A 92 5.34 21.76 -1.21
C GLY A 92 6.71 21.64 -0.56
N VAL A 93 7.56 22.65 -0.76
CA VAL A 93 8.90 22.74 -0.16
C VAL A 93 8.88 23.17 1.31
N LYS A 94 7.71 23.56 1.84
CA LYS A 94 7.54 23.86 3.27
C LYS A 94 7.69 22.62 4.15
N TYR A 95 7.31 21.46 3.63
CA TYR A 95 7.41 20.19 4.35
C TYR A 95 8.74 19.51 4.04
N PRO A 96 9.29 18.72 5.00
CA PRO A 96 10.52 18.00 4.79
C PRO A 96 10.39 16.97 3.66
N ASP A 97 11.46 16.77 2.90
CA ASP A 97 11.56 15.70 1.91
C ASP A 97 12.12 14.45 2.58
N ASN A 98 11.24 13.68 3.23
CA ASN A 98 11.60 12.56 4.10
C ASN A 98 11.13 11.18 3.58
N HIS A 99 10.50 11.13 2.40
CA HIS A 99 10.01 9.86 1.86
C HIS A 99 11.20 8.99 1.39
N PRO A 100 11.44 7.81 1.98
CA PRO A 100 12.66 7.03 1.72
C PRO A 100 12.87 6.63 0.26
N GLU A 101 11.78 6.43 -0.48
CA GLU A 101 11.83 6.04 -1.90
C GLU A 101 11.57 7.18 -2.91
N ALA A 102 11.43 8.44 -2.48
CA ALA A 102 11.08 9.54 -3.39
C ALA A 102 12.11 9.68 -4.52
N GLY A 103 13.39 9.81 -4.18
CA GLY A 103 14.46 9.99 -5.16
C GLY A 103 14.58 8.83 -6.15
N LYS A 104 14.43 7.59 -5.68
CA LYS A 104 14.44 6.38 -6.52
C LYS A 104 13.31 6.40 -7.55
N ASN A 105 12.15 6.90 -7.16
CA ASN A 105 10.95 6.93 -7.99
C ASN A 105 10.81 8.25 -8.78
N GLY A 106 11.82 9.13 -8.77
CA GLY A 106 11.83 10.38 -9.53
C GLY A 106 10.94 11.49 -8.94
N PHE A 107 10.59 11.36 -7.66
CA PHE A 107 9.76 12.32 -6.94
C PHE A 107 10.65 13.33 -6.20
N THR A 108 10.38 14.62 -6.40
CA THR A 108 11.09 15.73 -5.77
C THR A 108 10.10 16.80 -5.37
N ARG A 109 10.20 17.27 -4.11
CA ARG A 109 9.31 18.29 -3.56
C ARG A 109 9.24 19.54 -4.41
N GLY A 110 8.02 19.98 -4.68
CA GLY A 110 7.74 21.16 -5.48
C GLY A 110 8.01 21.02 -6.98
N GLY A 111 8.49 19.86 -7.44
CA GLY A 111 8.78 19.57 -8.85
C GLY A 111 7.57 19.12 -9.67
N TYR A 112 6.44 18.79 -9.03
CA TYR A 112 5.27 18.22 -9.69
C TYR A 112 4.40 19.26 -10.40
N GLY A 113 3.67 18.83 -11.43
CA GLY A 113 2.71 19.66 -12.16
C GLY A 113 3.32 20.98 -12.64
N TYR A 114 2.63 22.09 -12.36
CA TYR A 114 3.10 23.44 -12.67
C TYR A 114 4.26 23.94 -11.78
N LYS A 115 4.82 23.07 -10.95
CA LYS A 115 5.91 23.38 -10.00
C LYS A 115 5.53 24.49 -9.04
N LEU A 116 4.27 24.59 -8.66
CA LEU A 116 3.80 25.57 -7.68
C LEU A 116 4.26 25.21 -6.26
N GLY A 117 4.48 23.92 -6.00
CA GLY A 117 5.02 23.46 -4.73
C GLY A 117 6.42 23.95 -4.39
N ARG A 118 7.16 24.56 -5.31
CA ARG A 118 8.47 25.18 -5.02
C ARG A 118 8.35 26.56 -4.36
N LEU A 119 7.14 27.14 -4.34
CA LEU A 119 6.92 28.47 -3.79
C LEU A 119 6.90 28.39 -2.26
N GLU A 120 7.86 29.03 -1.60
CA GLU A 120 7.96 29.06 -0.13
C GLU A 120 6.74 29.72 0.52
N LYS A 121 6.11 30.67 -0.18
CA LYS A 121 4.88 31.36 0.25
C LYS A 121 3.60 30.60 -0.13
N GLY A 122 3.71 29.35 -0.58
CA GLY A 122 2.57 28.56 -1.03
C GLY A 122 1.99 29.01 -2.36
N TRP A 123 0.87 28.40 -2.75
CA TRP A 123 0.12 28.70 -3.97
C TRP A 123 -1.37 28.67 -3.70
N ARG A 124 -2.16 28.97 -4.72
CA ARG A 124 -3.62 28.98 -4.64
C ARG A 124 -4.24 28.06 -5.67
N TYR A 125 -5.41 27.53 -5.35
CA TYR A 125 -6.23 26.75 -6.26
C TYR A 125 -7.72 26.92 -5.91
N THR A 126 -8.59 26.54 -6.83
CA THR A 126 -10.03 26.41 -6.56
C THR A 126 -10.34 24.94 -6.27
N GLY A 127 -10.95 24.65 -5.13
CA GLY A 127 -11.31 23.29 -4.75
C GLY A 127 -11.52 23.13 -3.27
N ASP A 128 -11.51 21.88 -2.82
CA ASP A 128 -11.62 21.51 -1.41
C ASP A 128 -10.36 21.95 -0.65
N PRO A 129 -10.47 22.71 0.46
CA PRO A 129 -9.32 23.06 1.29
C PRO A 129 -8.62 21.86 1.92
N GLY A 130 -9.30 20.72 2.04
CA GLY A 130 -8.73 19.51 2.63
C GLY A 130 -8.32 19.72 4.08
N SER A 131 -7.12 19.26 4.45
CA SER A 131 -6.68 19.23 5.85
C SER A 131 -6.20 20.59 6.37
N ASN A 132 -5.31 21.27 5.64
CA ASN A 132 -4.64 22.50 6.08
C ASN A 132 -4.83 23.68 5.13
N GLY A 133 -5.54 23.50 4.01
CA GLY A 133 -5.80 24.58 3.07
C GLY A 133 -6.65 25.68 3.70
N GLU A 134 -6.27 26.93 3.46
CA GLU A 134 -6.96 28.10 4.01
C GLU A 134 -7.80 28.78 2.94
N VAL A 135 -9.12 28.81 3.12
CA VAL A 135 -10.02 29.52 2.20
C VAL A 135 -9.83 31.03 2.36
N ILE A 136 -9.50 31.69 1.25
CA ILE A 136 -9.37 33.15 1.20
C ILE A 136 -10.77 33.76 1.23
N THR A 137 -11.04 34.61 2.22
CA THR A 137 -12.39 35.15 2.45
C THR A 137 -12.62 36.55 1.89
N THR A 138 -11.55 37.28 1.55
CA THR A 138 -11.64 38.69 1.12
C THR A 138 -10.70 39.03 -0.03
N GLY A 139 -10.99 40.13 -0.72
CA GLY A 139 -10.18 40.64 -1.82
C GLY A 139 -10.37 39.91 -3.15
N LYS A 140 -9.44 40.11 -4.08
CA LYS A 140 -9.53 39.63 -5.48
C LYS A 140 -9.58 38.10 -5.61
N HIS A 141 -9.04 37.37 -4.64
CA HIS A 141 -8.92 35.91 -4.64
C HIS A 141 -9.89 35.24 -3.66
N ALA A 142 -10.92 35.96 -3.19
CA ALA A 142 -11.93 35.39 -2.31
C ALA A 142 -12.59 34.15 -2.95
N GLY A 143 -12.63 33.05 -2.21
CA GLY A 143 -13.11 31.73 -2.67
C GLY A 143 -12.02 30.79 -3.19
N GLU A 144 -10.79 31.25 -3.40
CA GLU A 144 -9.63 30.37 -3.63
C GLU A 144 -9.13 29.79 -2.29
N VAL A 145 -8.48 28.63 -2.35
CA VAL A 145 -7.73 28.04 -1.24
C VAL A 145 -6.27 28.41 -1.37
N HIS A 146 -5.66 28.91 -0.30
CA HIS A 146 -4.21 29.00 -0.15
C HIS A 146 -3.66 27.75 0.53
N THR A 147 -2.56 27.20 0.01
CA THR A 147 -1.91 26.00 0.56
C THR A 147 -0.41 26.10 0.46
N TYR A 148 0.28 25.41 1.37
CA TYR A 148 1.71 25.14 1.28
C TYR A 148 2.01 23.71 0.83
N GLY A 149 1.00 22.92 0.49
CA GLY A 149 1.07 21.49 0.22
C GLY A 149 0.80 20.64 1.45
N ASN A 150 1.32 19.41 1.41
CA ASN A 150 1.11 18.40 2.45
C ASN A 150 2.40 17.60 2.72
N PRO A 151 2.60 17.08 3.95
CA PRO A 151 3.70 16.16 4.23
C PRO A 151 3.57 14.87 3.39
N ALA A 152 4.65 14.08 3.33
CA ALA A 152 4.60 12.76 2.72
C ALA A 152 3.87 11.87 3.71
N ASN A 153 2.73 11.32 3.31
CA ASN A 153 1.97 10.41 4.17
C ASN A 153 2.51 8.98 4.08
N MET A 154 3.31 8.66 3.04
CA MET A 154 4.00 7.37 2.90
C MET A 154 3.06 6.15 2.98
N SER A 155 1.82 6.31 2.51
CA SER A 155 0.73 5.35 2.69
C SER A 155 1.07 3.97 2.14
N MET A 156 1.66 3.89 0.95
CA MET A 156 2.09 2.62 0.35
C MET A 156 3.42 2.13 0.93
N TYR A 157 4.37 3.04 1.17
CA TYR A 157 5.65 2.68 1.78
C TYR A 157 5.47 2.01 3.17
N GLU A 158 4.69 2.61 4.05
CA GLU A 158 4.42 2.07 5.39
C GLU A 158 3.53 0.83 5.33
N THR A 159 2.63 0.71 4.34
CA THR A 159 1.88 -0.54 4.11
C THR A 159 2.81 -1.73 3.89
N VAL A 160 3.91 -1.55 3.14
CA VAL A 160 4.90 -2.62 2.95
C VAL A 160 5.58 -2.98 4.26
N ARG A 161 5.95 -1.98 5.08
CA ARG A 161 6.60 -2.21 6.38
C ARG A 161 5.68 -2.99 7.32
N GLU A 162 4.42 -2.59 7.42
CA GLU A 162 3.43 -3.26 8.28
C GLU A 162 3.15 -4.70 7.82
N LEU A 163 3.09 -4.94 6.50
CA LEU A 163 2.96 -6.29 5.97
C LEU A 163 4.19 -7.17 6.26
N GLU A 164 5.39 -6.61 6.24
CA GLU A 164 6.60 -7.34 6.63
C GLU A 164 6.55 -7.77 8.09
N GLU A 165 6.07 -6.91 9.00
CA GLU A 165 5.89 -7.24 10.41
C GLU A 165 4.83 -8.33 10.62
N LYS A 166 3.71 -8.25 9.88
CA LYS A 166 2.60 -9.21 9.97
C LYS A 166 2.83 -10.50 9.20
N PHE A 167 3.83 -10.57 8.31
CA PHE A 167 4.02 -11.68 7.36
C PHE A 167 3.99 -13.06 8.02
N ALA A 168 4.73 -13.24 9.11
CA ALA A 168 4.81 -14.52 9.82
C ALA A 168 3.55 -14.86 10.61
N GLU A 169 2.77 -13.87 11.04
CA GLU A 169 1.47 -14.08 11.67
C GLU A 169 0.43 -14.54 10.64
N ILE A 170 0.32 -13.82 9.51
CA ILE A 170 -0.58 -14.15 8.41
C ILE A 170 -0.27 -15.56 7.87
N ALA A 171 1.02 -15.92 7.74
CA ALA A 171 1.42 -17.27 7.32
C ALA A 171 0.92 -18.34 8.31
N ARG A 172 1.04 -18.10 9.62
CA ARG A 172 0.56 -19.06 10.63
C ARG A 172 -0.95 -19.25 10.57
N ARG A 173 -1.71 -18.19 10.27
CA ARG A 173 -3.18 -18.24 10.09
C ARG A 173 -3.59 -19.10 8.89
N CYS A 174 -2.79 -19.11 7.81
CA CYS A 174 -3.14 -19.77 6.55
C CYS A 174 -2.62 -21.21 6.40
N TYR A 175 -1.50 -21.55 7.04
CA TYR A 175 -0.90 -22.89 6.99
C TYR A 175 -1.32 -23.76 8.19
N THR A 176 -2.62 -24.08 8.26
CA THR A 176 -3.23 -24.98 9.25
C THR A 176 -3.45 -26.39 8.73
#